data_AF-A0A4U6QJR3-F1
#
_entry.id   AF-A0A4U6QJR3-F1
#
_cell.length_a   1.000
_cell.length_b   1.000
_cell.length_c   1.000
_cell.angle_alpha   90.00
_cell.angle_beta   90.00
_cell.angle_gamma   90.00
#
_symmetry.space_group_name_H-M   'P 1'
#
loop_
_entity.id
_entity.type
_entity.pdbx_description
1 polymer ?
#
loop_
_entity_poly.entity_id
_entity_poly.type
_entity_poly.pdbx_seq_one_letter_code
_entity_poly.pdbx_strand_id
1 'polypeptide(L)'
;MIAPGDRPAGPGAPVALPAQSHLGTAGDFVAELELADADEVGGLEPLDRTDLRLLGDLAAIYDAFDPMPELLPDLILFGLDGLGAMDSDIGRGPASDGPDGRLDAELARLVESELAGVGPSGTRSVEHARRVTFASDNLTVMLVLHPHRDGSVRLDGWAAPGAGLRAELRSGDAVLCTQCDDAGRFVFEAVPGGPAQLVLHPTELSDPVLTLPVVTPAVHL
;
A
#
# COMPACT_ATOMS: atom_id res chain seq x y z
N MET A 1 12.21 -59.35 33.17
CA MET A 1 11.04 -60.22 33.42
C MET A 1 9.86 -59.62 32.66
N ILE A 2 9.21 -60.44 31.84
CA ILE A 2 8.37 -60.12 30.68
C ILE A 2 6.91 -59.78 31.12
N ALA A 3 6.22 -58.96 30.32
CA ALA A 3 4.79 -58.57 30.37
C ALA A 3 3.82 -59.78 30.23
N PRO A 4 2.45 -59.69 30.22
CA PRO A 4 1.52 -58.68 29.63
C PRO A 4 0.31 -58.35 30.57
N GLY A 5 -0.68 -57.50 30.30
CA GLY A 5 -1.05 -56.60 29.22
C GLY A 5 -2.47 -56.09 29.54
N ASP A 6 -2.77 -54.82 29.26
CA ASP A 6 -4.04 -54.41 28.65
C ASP A 6 -3.95 -52.95 28.18
N ARG A 7 -4.36 -52.70 26.94
CA ARG A 7 -4.54 -51.39 26.28
C ARG A 7 -5.94 -51.43 25.64
N PRO A 8 -6.55 -50.31 25.25
CA PRO A 8 -6.77 -49.04 25.94
C PRO A 8 -8.28 -48.70 25.99
N ALA A 9 -8.76 -47.96 27.00
CA ALA A 9 -10.09 -47.36 26.94
C ALA A 9 -10.06 -46.20 25.94
N GLY A 10 -10.86 -46.32 24.87
CA GLY A 10 -10.92 -45.39 23.76
C GLY A 10 -11.36 -43.96 24.13
N PRO A 11 -11.11 -42.99 23.26
CA PRO A 11 -11.49 -41.60 23.48
C PRO A 11 -13.03 -41.47 23.54
N GLY A 12 -13.48 -40.69 24.53
CA GLY A 12 -14.86 -40.31 24.71
C GLY A 12 -15.48 -39.72 23.44
N ALA A 13 -16.77 -39.99 23.29
CA ALA A 13 -17.61 -39.70 22.14
C ALA A 13 -17.45 -38.29 21.55
N PRO A 14 -17.59 -38.15 20.22
CA PRO A 14 -17.63 -36.85 19.57
C PRO A 14 -18.88 -36.07 20.02
N VAL A 15 -18.69 -34.84 20.48
CA VAL A 15 -19.77 -33.84 20.53
C VAL A 15 -20.24 -33.62 19.10
N ALA A 16 -21.47 -34.01 18.81
CA ALA A 16 -22.12 -33.77 17.54
C ALA A 16 -22.34 -32.25 17.37
N LEU A 17 -21.58 -31.63 16.47
CA LEU A 17 -21.91 -30.34 15.90
C LEU A 17 -23.22 -30.49 15.11
N PRO A 18 -24.22 -29.61 15.27
CA PRO A 18 -25.36 -29.61 14.36
C PRO A 18 -24.87 -29.32 12.94
N ALA A 19 -25.28 -30.18 12.01
CA ALA A 19 -25.04 -30.01 10.59
C ALA A 19 -25.73 -28.73 10.10
N GLN A 20 -24.94 -27.70 9.78
CA GLN A 20 -25.40 -26.54 9.01
C GLN A 20 -25.23 -26.90 7.53
N SER A 21 -26.15 -27.70 7.01
CA SER A 21 -26.27 -28.01 5.59
C SER A 21 -27.31 -27.08 4.96
N HIS A 22 -26.90 -25.86 4.63
CA HIS A 22 -27.55 -25.00 3.63
C HIS A 22 -26.49 -24.14 2.94
N LEU A 23 -25.68 -24.78 2.09
CA LEU A 23 -24.93 -24.07 1.05
C LEU A 23 -25.95 -23.69 -0.03
N GLY A 24 -26.61 -22.55 0.15
CA GLY A 24 -27.43 -21.91 -0.87
C GLY A 24 -26.54 -21.40 -1.99
N THR A 25 -26.94 -21.69 -3.22
CA THR A 25 -26.38 -21.19 -4.47
C THR A 25 -26.07 -19.68 -4.40
N ALA A 26 -24.94 -19.27 -4.98
CA ALA A 26 -24.41 -17.90 -5.02
C ALA A 26 -25.29 -16.91 -5.84
N GLY A 27 -26.58 -16.78 -5.52
CA GLY A 27 -27.52 -15.95 -6.28
C GLY A 27 -28.69 -15.39 -5.46
N ASP A 28 -28.63 -15.36 -4.13
CA ASP A 28 -29.78 -14.95 -3.30
C ASP A 28 -29.40 -14.10 -2.07
N PHE A 29 -28.47 -13.16 -2.25
CA PHE A 29 -28.14 -12.12 -1.26
C PHE A 29 -28.60 -10.76 -1.78
N VAL A 30 -29.91 -10.62 -1.96
CA VAL A 30 -30.58 -9.32 -2.02
C VAL A 30 -31.75 -9.42 -1.08
N ALA A 31 -31.44 -9.36 0.23
CA ALA A 31 -32.45 -9.00 1.20
C ALA A 31 -32.88 -7.57 0.86
N GLU A 32 -34.14 -7.48 0.46
CA GLU A 32 -34.92 -6.28 0.17
C GLU A 32 -34.74 -5.28 1.32
N LEU A 33 -33.79 -4.35 1.15
CA LEU A 33 -33.80 -3.12 1.92
C LEU A 33 -35.00 -2.33 1.39
N GLU A 34 -36.14 -2.49 2.04
CA GLU A 34 -37.29 -1.63 1.85
C GLU A 34 -36.83 -0.23 2.27
N LEU A 35 -36.39 0.56 1.28
CA LEU A 35 -36.14 1.99 1.40
C LEU A 35 -37.48 2.63 1.73
N ALA A 36 -37.75 2.76 3.02
CA ALA A 36 -38.86 3.56 3.51
C ALA A 36 -38.84 4.92 2.81
N ASP A 37 -40.04 5.40 2.45
CA ASP A 37 -40.26 6.70 1.79
C ASP A 37 -39.33 7.77 2.38
N ALA A 38 -38.58 8.44 1.51
CA ALA A 38 -37.54 9.42 1.88
C ALA A 38 -38.09 10.65 2.64
N ASP A 39 -39.40 10.75 2.83
CA ASP A 39 -40.10 11.83 3.53
C ASP A 39 -40.29 11.57 5.04
N GLU A 40 -39.94 10.39 5.56
CA GLU A 40 -39.97 10.10 7.00
C GLU A 40 -38.57 9.91 7.62
N VAL A 41 -37.58 10.65 7.10
CA VAL A 41 -36.34 10.88 7.85
C VAL A 41 -36.65 11.90 8.94
N GLY A 42 -37.05 11.41 10.11
CA GLY A 42 -37.10 12.22 11.33
C GLY A 42 -35.82 13.06 11.38
N GLY A 43 -35.99 14.38 11.42
CA GLY A 43 -34.89 15.32 11.19
C GLY A 43 -33.67 14.91 12.00
N LEU A 44 -32.50 14.84 11.35
CA LEU A 44 -31.26 14.32 11.92
C LEU A 44 -30.99 15.00 13.27
N GLU A 45 -31.47 14.36 14.35
CA GLU A 45 -31.24 14.87 15.69
C GLU A 45 -29.72 14.91 15.88
N PRO A 46 -29.17 15.99 16.49
CA PRO A 46 -27.75 16.06 16.73
C PRO A 46 -27.31 14.83 17.53
N LEU A 47 -26.23 14.18 17.08
CA LEU A 47 -25.63 13.00 17.72
C LEU A 47 -25.54 13.21 19.24
N ASP A 48 -26.21 12.34 19.98
CA ASP A 48 -26.25 12.40 21.42
C ASP A 48 -25.13 11.54 22.05
N ARG A 49 -25.07 11.54 23.38
CA ARG A 49 -24.05 10.78 24.11
C ARG A 49 -24.20 9.26 23.93
N THR A 50 -25.42 8.79 23.75
CA THR A 50 -25.75 7.39 23.54
C THR A 50 -25.29 6.94 22.16
N ASP A 51 -25.52 7.76 21.14
CA ASP A 51 -25.09 7.51 19.77
C ASP A 51 -23.57 7.38 19.68
N LEU A 52 -22.85 8.34 20.28
CA LEU A 52 -21.38 8.32 20.33
C LEU A 52 -20.84 7.08 21.06
N ARG A 53 -21.57 6.58 22.06
CA ARG A 53 -21.20 5.34 22.76
C ARG A 53 -21.38 4.12 21.86
N LEU A 54 -22.51 4.02 21.16
CA LEU A 54 -22.78 2.90 20.25
C LEU A 54 -21.78 2.88 19.08
N LEU A 55 -21.47 4.05 18.51
CA LEU A 55 -20.44 4.18 17.47
C LEU A 55 -19.05 3.80 17.98
N GLY A 56 -18.72 4.15 19.23
CA GLY A 56 -17.47 3.73 19.87
C GLY A 56 -17.40 2.22 20.07
N ASP A 57 -18.49 1.59 20.53
CA ASP A 57 -18.56 0.13 20.69
C ASP A 57 -18.43 -0.57 19.33
N LEU A 58 -19.06 -0.04 18.28
CA LEU A 58 -18.95 -0.55 16.91
C LEU A 58 -17.51 -0.42 16.37
N ALA A 59 -16.88 0.74 16.56
CA ALA A 59 -15.50 0.96 16.13
C ALA A 59 -14.53 -0.01 16.83
N ALA A 60 -14.72 -0.28 18.12
CA ALA A 60 -13.90 -1.24 18.86
C ALA A 60 -14.05 -2.69 18.35
N ILE A 61 -15.26 -3.07 17.92
CA ILE A 61 -15.49 -4.37 17.27
C ILE A 61 -14.78 -4.42 15.92
N TYR A 62 -14.89 -3.37 15.10
CA TYR A 62 -14.21 -3.30 13.80
C TYR A 62 -12.69 -3.35 13.96
N ASP A 63 -12.08 -2.55 14.84
CA ASP A 63 -10.63 -2.58 15.09
C ASP A 63 -10.12 -3.97 15.52
N ALA A 64 -10.96 -4.75 16.22
CA ALA A 64 -10.58 -6.08 16.67
C ALA A 64 -10.65 -7.14 15.57
N PHE A 65 -11.58 -7.02 14.61
CA PHE A 65 -11.83 -8.04 13.57
C PHE A 65 -11.33 -7.65 12.17
N ASP A 66 -11.15 -6.36 11.91
CA ASP A 66 -10.67 -5.78 10.66
C ASP A 66 -9.82 -4.53 10.95
N PRO A 67 -8.61 -4.71 11.53
CA PRO A 67 -7.73 -3.59 11.84
C PRO A 67 -7.31 -2.87 10.57
N MET A 68 -7.36 -1.53 10.59
CA MET A 68 -6.91 -0.73 9.46
C MET A 68 -5.44 -1.06 9.14
N PRO A 69 -5.12 -1.44 7.88
CA PRO A 69 -3.74 -1.71 7.50
C PRO A 69 -2.88 -0.47 7.75
N GLU A 70 -1.71 -0.65 8.38
CA GLU A 70 -0.84 0.46 8.79
C GLU A 70 -0.46 1.41 7.64
N LEU A 71 -0.52 0.93 6.40
CA LEU A 71 -0.15 1.69 5.19
C LEU A 71 -1.35 2.33 4.46
N LEU A 72 -2.59 1.94 4.79
CA LEU A 72 -3.77 2.38 4.05
C LEU A 72 -4.00 3.91 4.11
N PRO A 73 -3.86 4.58 5.27
CA PRO A 73 -4.04 6.04 5.33
C PRO A 73 -3.04 6.78 4.46
N ASP A 74 -1.78 6.35 4.49
CA ASP A 74 -0.70 6.98 3.73
C ASP A 74 -0.87 6.74 2.23
N LEU A 75 -1.35 5.56 1.82
CA LEU A 75 -1.67 5.25 0.42
C LEU A 75 -2.86 6.08 -0.11
N ILE A 76 -3.90 6.29 0.71
CA ILE A 76 -5.06 7.10 0.33
C ILE A 76 -4.64 8.58 0.24
N LEU A 77 -3.90 9.09 1.22
CA LEU A 77 -3.43 10.47 1.21
C LEU A 77 -2.48 10.75 0.03
N PHE A 78 -1.56 9.82 -0.25
CA PHE A 78 -0.70 9.85 -1.44
C PHE A 78 -1.50 9.89 -2.75
N GLY A 79 -2.55 9.07 -2.87
CA GLY A 79 -3.41 9.06 -4.05
C GLY A 79 -4.21 10.36 -4.22
N LEU A 80 -4.66 10.97 -3.12
CA LEU A 80 -5.42 12.22 -3.13
C LEU A 80 -4.53 13.44 -3.44
N ASP A 81 -3.32 13.52 -2.86
CA ASP A 81 -2.35 14.58 -3.16
C ASP A 81 -1.90 14.52 -4.63
N GLY A 82 -1.77 13.31 -5.19
CA GLY A 82 -1.50 13.10 -6.62
C GLY A 82 -2.63 13.57 -7.54
N LEU A 83 -3.90 13.43 -7.13
CA LEU A 83 -5.05 13.95 -7.89
C LEU A 83 -5.17 15.47 -7.79
N GLY A 84 -4.88 16.06 -6.62
CA GLY A 84 -5.00 17.51 -6.38
C GLY A 84 -4.02 18.38 -7.19
N ALA A 85 -2.90 17.81 -7.65
CA ALA A 85 -1.96 18.50 -8.54
C ALA A 85 -2.49 18.68 -9.98
N MET A 86 -3.46 17.84 -10.41
CA MET A 86 -3.96 17.81 -11.79
C MET A 86 -4.93 18.96 -12.13
N ASP A 87 -5.47 19.66 -11.12
CA ASP A 87 -6.45 20.75 -11.33
C ASP A 87 -5.82 22.14 -11.53
N SER A 88 -4.48 22.23 -11.61
CA SER A 88 -3.78 23.53 -11.54
C SER A 88 -3.11 24.05 -12.81
N ASP A 89 -3.27 23.43 -14.00
CA ASP A 89 -2.59 23.95 -15.21
C ASP A 89 -3.38 23.92 -16.53
N ILE A 90 -4.57 24.53 -16.54
CA ILE A 90 -5.15 25.07 -17.79
C ILE A 90 -4.54 26.47 -18.01
N GLY A 91 -3.26 26.57 -18.37
CA GLY A 91 -2.70 27.90 -18.63
C GLY A 91 -1.19 28.07 -18.79
N ARG A 92 -0.47 27.21 -19.51
CA ARG A 92 0.90 27.56 -19.94
C ARG A 92 1.17 27.16 -21.39
N GLY A 93 1.23 28.18 -22.25
CA GLY A 93 1.50 28.05 -23.68
C GLY A 93 2.90 27.50 -24.00
N PRO A 94 3.15 27.13 -25.26
CA PRO A 94 4.34 26.38 -25.65
C PRO A 94 5.61 27.19 -25.41
N ALA A 95 6.56 26.51 -24.76
CA ALA A 95 7.87 27.02 -24.38
C ALA A 95 8.68 27.51 -25.59
N SER A 96 9.41 28.60 -25.34
CA SER A 96 10.42 29.22 -26.18
C SER A 96 11.56 28.24 -26.52
N ASP A 97 11.80 28.05 -27.81
CA ASP A 97 12.88 27.26 -28.40
C ASP A 97 14.26 27.92 -28.18
N GLY A 98 15.16 27.21 -27.50
CA GLY A 98 16.57 27.59 -27.32
C GLY A 98 17.45 26.33 -27.18
N PRO A 99 18.68 26.25 -27.74
CA PRO A 99 19.25 24.96 -28.12
C PRO A 99 20.21 24.28 -27.13
N ASP A 100 20.28 24.64 -25.83
CA ASP A 100 21.34 24.12 -24.93
C ASP A 100 20.90 23.78 -23.48
N GLY A 101 19.75 23.13 -23.24
CA GLY A 101 19.39 22.83 -21.84
C GLY A 101 18.20 21.92 -21.58
N ARG A 102 17.88 21.01 -22.50
CA ARG A 102 16.78 20.06 -22.27
C ARG A 102 17.29 18.98 -21.32
N LEU A 103 16.89 19.02 -20.05
CA LEU A 103 17.06 17.85 -19.19
C LEU A 103 16.29 16.70 -19.85
N ASP A 104 17.01 15.65 -20.26
CA ASP A 104 16.41 14.43 -20.84
C ASP A 104 15.73 13.55 -19.77
N ALA A 105 15.76 13.98 -18.51
CA ALA A 105 15.11 13.35 -17.38
C ALA A 105 14.74 14.39 -16.31
N GLU A 106 13.60 14.20 -15.67
CA GLU A 106 13.17 15.00 -14.53
C GLU A 106 13.84 14.48 -13.25
N LEU A 107 14.26 15.37 -12.36
CA LEU A 107 14.88 14.99 -11.08
C LEU A 107 13.83 15.09 -9.98
N ALA A 108 13.52 13.96 -9.35
CA ALA A 108 12.76 13.98 -8.12
C ALA A 108 13.64 14.48 -6.96
N ARG A 109 13.01 15.03 -5.93
CA ARG A 109 13.66 15.41 -4.67
C ARG A 109 13.19 14.49 -3.55
N LEU A 110 14.07 14.21 -2.60
CA LEU A 110 13.69 13.52 -1.37
C LEU A 110 12.81 14.45 -0.53
N VAL A 111 11.57 14.05 -0.28
CA VAL A 111 10.59 14.79 0.53
C VAL A 111 10.63 14.31 1.97
N GLU A 112 10.67 13.00 2.15
CA GLU A 112 10.59 12.37 3.46
C GLU A 112 11.46 11.13 3.53
N SER A 113 12.14 10.93 4.66
CA SER A 113 12.82 9.68 4.97
C SER A 113 12.67 9.37 6.44
N GLU A 114 11.87 8.34 6.74
CA GLU A 114 11.63 7.89 8.10
C GLU A 114 12.30 6.55 8.35
N LEU A 115 13.00 6.48 9.48
CA LEU A 115 13.42 5.22 10.08
C LEU A 115 12.40 4.88 11.17
N ALA A 116 11.68 3.77 11.03
CA ALA A 116 10.76 3.33 12.06
C ALA A 116 11.56 3.01 13.36
N GLY A 117 11.41 3.83 14.40
CA GLY A 117 12.22 3.77 15.62
C GLY A 117 11.41 3.77 16.93
N VAL A 118 11.47 2.62 17.62
CA VAL A 118 11.41 2.36 19.09
C VAL A 118 10.07 2.46 19.82
N GLY A 119 9.43 1.29 20.00
CA GLY A 119 8.62 0.99 21.18
C GLY A 119 9.47 0.40 22.32
N PRO A 120 9.18 0.69 23.61
CA PRO A 120 9.98 0.23 24.73
C PRO A 120 9.61 -1.19 25.15
N SER A 121 10.20 -2.22 24.53
CA SER A 121 10.46 -3.51 25.20
C SER A 121 11.34 -4.41 24.33
N GLY A 122 12.41 -4.95 24.92
CA GLY A 122 13.40 -5.77 24.22
C GLY A 122 12.87 -7.11 23.69
N THR A 123 13.66 -7.71 22.80
CA THR A 123 13.58 -9.06 22.20
C THR A 123 12.80 -9.26 20.90
N ARG A 124 13.26 -8.60 19.84
CA ARG A 124 13.70 -9.22 18.57
C ARG A 124 14.35 -8.12 17.73
N SER A 125 15.53 -8.36 17.18
CA SER A 125 16.07 -7.50 16.12
C SER A 125 15.17 -7.72 14.91
N VAL A 126 14.15 -6.89 14.78
CA VAL A 126 13.31 -6.81 13.58
C VAL A 126 14.08 -5.89 12.64
N GLU A 127 14.46 -6.40 11.48
CA GLU A 127 15.00 -5.56 10.42
C GLU A 127 13.87 -4.62 10.01
N HIS A 128 13.94 -3.38 10.51
CA HIS A 128 12.84 -2.43 10.46
C HIS A 128 12.66 -1.91 9.04
N ALA A 129 11.40 -1.83 8.59
CA ALA A 129 11.10 -1.26 7.30
C ALA A 129 11.41 0.25 7.28
N ARG A 130 12.10 0.71 6.25
CA ARG A 130 12.43 2.14 6.06
C ARG A 130 11.52 2.72 4.98
N ARG A 131 10.96 3.91 5.23
CA ARG A 131 10.12 4.62 4.27
C ARG A 131 10.85 5.81 3.67
N VAL A 132 10.71 5.98 2.36
CA VAL A 132 11.36 7.05 1.59
C VAL A 132 10.38 7.57 0.55
N THR A 133 10.14 8.88 0.53
CA THR A 133 9.24 9.51 -0.43
C THR A 133 10.00 10.52 -1.28
N PHE A 134 9.86 10.38 -2.59
CA PHE A 134 10.37 11.32 -3.58
C PHE A 134 9.22 12.00 -4.30
N ALA A 135 9.41 13.26 -4.68
CA ALA A 135 8.46 13.98 -5.51
C ALA A 135 9.18 14.79 -6.58
N SER A 136 8.58 14.86 -7.75
CA SER A 136 8.91 15.78 -8.82
C SER A 136 7.69 16.67 -9.12
N ASP A 137 7.68 17.41 -10.22
CA ASP A 137 6.54 18.26 -10.56
C ASP A 137 5.33 17.40 -10.98
N ASN A 138 5.57 16.28 -11.65
CA ASN A 138 4.52 15.42 -12.22
C ASN A 138 4.45 14.01 -11.61
N LEU A 139 5.33 13.65 -10.68
CA LEU A 139 5.41 12.28 -10.15
C LEU A 139 5.79 12.27 -8.67
N THR A 140 5.03 11.54 -7.87
CA THR A 140 5.41 11.20 -6.49
C THR A 140 5.66 9.69 -6.40
N VAL A 141 6.69 9.29 -5.66
CA VAL A 141 7.08 7.89 -5.48
C VAL A 141 7.36 7.63 -4.01
N MET A 142 6.67 6.65 -3.45
CA MET A 142 6.93 6.14 -2.10
C MET A 142 7.61 4.77 -2.19
N LEU A 143 8.68 4.59 -1.42
CA LEU A 143 9.42 3.34 -1.29
C LEU A 143 9.36 2.85 0.15
N VAL A 144 9.12 1.55 0.29
CA VAL A 144 9.23 0.80 1.54
C VAL A 144 10.33 -0.24 1.36
N LEU A 145 11.36 -0.15 2.20
CA LEU A 145 12.52 -1.02 2.16
C LEU A 145 12.39 -2.07 3.26
N HIS A 146 12.47 -3.34 2.90
CA HIS A 146 12.42 -4.49 3.79
C HIS A 146 13.76 -5.24 3.72
N PRO A 147 14.70 -4.96 4.65
CA PRO A 147 15.95 -5.70 4.68
C PRO A 147 15.69 -7.17 4.99
N HIS A 148 16.48 -8.04 4.36
CA HIS A 148 16.55 -9.47 4.64
C HIS A 148 17.85 -9.81 5.36
N ARG A 149 17.79 -10.89 6.15
CA ARG A 149 18.91 -11.39 6.95
C ARG A 149 20.13 -11.83 6.14
N ASP A 150 19.94 -12.13 4.86
CA ASP A 150 21.01 -12.52 3.94
C ASP A 150 21.74 -11.31 3.32
N GLY A 151 21.32 -10.09 3.66
CA GLY A 151 21.90 -8.84 3.17
C GLY A 151 21.26 -8.30 1.89
N SER A 152 20.23 -8.98 1.37
CA SER A 152 19.38 -8.42 0.31
C SER A 152 18.29 -7.52 0.91
N VAL A 153 17.69 -6.67 0.08
CA VAL A 153 16.59 -5.79 0.47
C VAL A 153 15.46 -5.97 -0.53
N ARG A 154 14.26 -6.26 -0.02
CA ARG A 154 13.03 -6.17 -0.81
C ARG A 154 12.59 -4.71 -0.83
N LEU A 155 12.30 -4.20 -2.02
CA LEU A 155 11.84 -2.84 -2.22
C LEU A 155 10.42 -2.90 -2.79
N ASP A 156 9.45 -2.44 -2.02
CA ASP A 156 8.08 -2.21 -2.48
C ASP A 156 7.94 -0.71 -2.78
N GLY A 157 7.41 -0.37 -3.96
CA GLY A 157 7.28 1.00 -4.42
C GLY A 157 5.89 1.29 -4.98
N TRP A 158 5.47 2.55 -4.84
CA TRP A 158 4.23 3.09 -5.40
C TRP A 158 4.53 4.41 -6.08
N ALA A 159 4.09 4.56 -7.32
CA ALA A 159 4.18 5.79 -8.10
C ALA A 159 2.77 6.38 -8.32
N ALA A 160 2.64 7.69 -8.20
CA ALA A 160 1.42 8.42 -8.53
C ALA A 160 1.76 9.70 -9.30
N PRO A 161 1.18 9.87 -10.51
CA PRO A 161 0.55 8.84 -11.34
C PRO A 161 1.56 7.74 -11.72
N GLY A 162 1.18 6.46 -11.61
CA GLY A 162 2.14 5.35 -11.77
C GLY A 162 1.79 4.27 -12.78
N ALA A 163 0.56 4.26 -13.28
CA ALA A 163 0.08 3.21 -14.19
C ALA A 163 0.97 3.11 -15.43
N GLY A 164 1.37 1.89 -15.79
CA GLY A 164 2.15 1.63 -17.01
C GLY A 164 3.59 2.17 -17.00
N LEU A 165 4.11 2.69 -15.88
CA LEU A 165 5.52 3.07 -15.79
C LEU A 165 6.45 1.84 -15.74
N ARG A 166 7.64 1.96 -16.31
CA ARG A 166 8.71 0.98 -16.11
C ARG A 166 9.68 1.49 -15.04
N ALA A 167 9.80 0.74 -13.94
CA ALA A 167 10.75 1.03 -12.88
C ALA A 167 12.10 0.35 -13.16
N GLU A 168 13.16 1.14 -13.18
CA GLU A 168 14.55 0.71 -13.26
C GLU A 168 15.28 1.06 -11.96
N LEU A 169 15.87 0.07 -11.32
CA LEU A 169 16.69 0.25 -10.12
C LEU A 169 18.15 -0.06 -10.44
N ARG A 170 19.01 0.94 -10.26
CA ARG A 170 20.46 0.83 -10.39
C ARG A 170 21.06 0.61 -9.01
N SER A 171 21.67 -0.54 -8.75
CA SER A 171 22.34 -0.86 -7.48
C SER A 171 23.72 -1.44 -7.76
N GLY A 172 24.77 -0.70 -7.40
CA GLY A 172 26.14 -1.04 -7.80
C GLY A 172 26.28 -1.17 -9.32
N ASP A 173 26.75 -2.34 -9.79
CA ASP A 173 26.86 -2.68 -11.22
C ASP A 173 25.59 -3.36 -11.78
N ALA A 174 24.57 -3.60 -10.94
CA ALA A 174 23.33 -4.26 -11.33
C ALA A 174 22.27 -3.24 -11.74
N VAL A 175 21.54 -3.56 -12.82
CA VAL A 175 20.35 -2.85 -13.26
C VAL A 175 19.19 -3.82 -13.24
N LEU A 176 18.21 -3.56 -12.38
CA LEU A 176 17.01 -4.34 -12.22
C LEU A 176 15.84 -3.58 -12.84
N CYS A 177 14.96 -4.28 -13.54
CA CYS A 177 13.79 -3.65 -14.17
C CYS A 177 12.51 -4.39 -13.79
N THR A 178 11.44 -3.64 -13.56
CA THR A 178 10.09 -4.16 -13.37
C THR A 178 9.06 -3.18 -13.96
N GLN A 179 7.81 -3.61 -14.09
CA GLN A 179 6.71 -2.74 -14.50
C GLN A 179 5.88 -2.37 -13.28
N CYS A 180 5.36 -1.14 -13.30
CA CYS A 180 4.32 -0.72 -12.39
C CYS A 180 2.99 -1.29 -12.87
N ASP A 181 2.18 -1.79 -11.95
CA ASP A 181 0.82 -2.22 -12.25
C ASP A 181 -0.12 -1.01 -12.48
N ASP A 182 -1.40 -1.28 -12.72
CA ASP A 182 -2.42 -0.25 -12.97
C ASP A 182 -2.59 0.72 -11.79
N ALA A 183 -2.21 0.30 -10.57
CA ALA A 183 -2.23 1.13 -9.37
C ALA A 183 -0.89 1.87 -9.14
N GLY A 184 0.09 1.71 -10.04
CA GLY A 184 1.41 2.31 -9.91
C GLY A 184 2.36 1.57 -8.95
N ARG A 185 2.00 0.36 -8.50
CA ARG A 185 2.83 -0.43 -7.60
C ARG A 185 3.86 -1.23 -8.37
N PHE A 186 5.07 -1.29 -7.84
CA PHE A 186 6.17 -2.13 -8.33
C PHE A 186 6.94 -2.76 -7.18
N VAL A 187 7.59 -3.90 -7.43
CA VAL A 187 8.36 -4.63 -6.40
C VAL A 187 9.67 -5.14 -6.98
N PHE A 188 10.75 -4.98 -6.22
CA PHE A 188 12.01 -5.71 -6.40
C PHE A 188 12.21 -6.64 -5.21
N GLU A 189 12.14 -7.95 -5.45
CA GLU A 189 12.13 -8.94 -4.36
C GLU A 189 13.48 -9.09 -3.64
N ALA A 190 14.60 -8.95 -4.36
CA ALA A 190 15.93 -9.11 -3.78
C ALA A 190 16.92 -8.18 -4.47
N VAL A 191 17.20 -7.05 -3.83
CA VAL A 191 18.20 -6.07 -4.28
C VAL A 191 19.45 -6.17 -3.39
N PRO A 192 20.66 -6.15 -3.94
CA PRO A 192 21.87 -6.02 -3.13
C PRO A 192 21.83 -4.74 -2.28
N GLY A 193 22.13 -4.86 -0.98
CA GLY A 193 22.26 -3.69 -0.10
C GLY A 193 23.35 -2.72 -0.57
N GLY A 194 23.20 -1.44 -0.25
CA GLY A 194 24.10 -0.39 -0.72
C GLY A 194 23.40 0.78 -1.43
N PRO A 195 24.16 1.68 -2.08
CA PRO A 195 23.58 2.81 -2.79
C PRO A 195 22.80 2.33 -4.01
N ALA A 196 21.53 2.74 -4.09
CA ALA A 196 20.65 2.48 -5.22
C ALA A 196 19.96 3.76 -5.71
N GLN A 197 19.73 3.82 -7.01
CA GLN A 197 19.01 4.91 -7.67
C GLN A 197 17.83 4.34 -8.45
N LEU A 198 16.66 4.93 -8.27
CA LEU A 198 15.46 4.57 -9.01
C LEU A 198 15.29 5.52 -10.20
N VAL A 199 14.89 4.95 -11.33
CA VAL A 199 14.45 5.68 -12.52
C VAL A 199 13.10 5.13 -12.95
N LEU A 200 12.12 6.01 -13.14
CA LEU A 200 10.80 5.65 -13.66
C LEU A 200 10.68 6.15 -15.09
N HIS A 201 10.48 5.22 -16.01
CA HIS A 201 10.38 5.49 -17.43
C HIS A 201 8.90 5.47 -17.87
N PRO A 202 8.40 6.58 -18.44
CA PRO A 202 7.14 6.58 -19.16
C PRO A 202 7.13 5.54 -20.28
N THR A 203 5.97 4.92 -20.49
CA THR A 203 5.68 4.06 -21.63
C THR A 203 4.46 4.57 -22.38
N GLU A 204 4.06 3.90 -23.46
CA GLU A 204 2.84 4.26 -24.19
C GLU A 204 1.56 4.10 -23.36
N LEU A 205 1.62 3.36 -22.25
CA LEU A 205 0.49 3.13 -21.34
C LEU A 205 0.48 4.10 -20.15
N SER A 206 1.52 4.93 -20.00
CA SER A 206 1.63 5.87 -18.90
C SER A 206 0.74 7.09 -19.08
N ASP A 207 0.52 7.81 -17.98
CA ASP A 207 -0.14 9.10 -18.03
C ASP A 207 0.61 10.06 -18.98
N PRO A 208 -0.07 10.71 -19.93
CA PRO A 208 0.57 11.59 -20.92
C PRO A 208 1.26 12.82 -20.29
N VAL A 209 0.96 13.17 -19.03
CA VAL A 209 1.70 14.21 -18.30
C VAL A 209 3.16 13.81 -18.07
N LEU A 210 3.44 12.50 -17.97
CA LEU A 210 4.77 11.95 -17.79
C LEU A 210 5.45 11.76 -19.14
N THR A 211 6.18 12.78 -19.59
CA THR A 211 6.87 12.77 -20.89
C THR A 211 8.36 12.46 -20.80
N LEU A 212 8.95 12.58 -19.62
CA LEU A 212 10.37 12.35 -19.35
C LEU A 212 10.57 11.29 -18.28
N PRO A 213 11.65 10.50 -18.33
CA PRO A 213 12.05 9.66 -17.22
C PRO A 213 12.26 10.48 -15.95
N VAL A 214 11.79 9.98 -14.81
CA VAL A 214 12.01 10.61 -13.50
C VAL A 214 13.10 9.86 -12.76
N VAL A 215 14.16 10.55 -12.37
CA VAL A 215 15.32 9.99 -11.66
C VAL A 215 15.30 10.45 -10.21
N THR A 216 15.42 9.51 -9.27
CA THR A 216 15.54 9.85 -7.84
C THR A 216 17.01 10.10 -7.45
N PRO A 217 17.25 10.88 -6.39
CA PRO A 217 18.51 10.86 -5.66
C PRO A 217 18.83 9.44 -5.20
N ALA A 218 20.12 9.14 -5.06
CA ALA A 218 20.56 7.85 -4.54
C ALA A 218 20.14 7.68 -3.07
N VAL A 219 19.69 6.49 -2.73
CA VAL A 219 19.38 6.07 -1.36
C VAL A 219 20.19 4.85 -0.97
N HIS A 220 20.46 4.72 0.31
CA HIS A 220 21.08 3.51 0.85
C HIS A 220 19.99 2.50 1.20
N LEU A 221 20.07 1.31 0.60
CA LEU A 221 19.26 0.14 0.89
C LEU A 221 19.86 -0.63 2.07
#